data_AF-A0AA38M442-F1
#
_entry.id   AF-A0AA38M442-F1
#
_cell.length_a   1.000
_cell.length_b   1.000
_cell.length_c   1.000
_cell.angle_alpha   90.00
_cell.angle_beta   90.00
_cell.angle_gamma   90.00
#
_symmetry.space_group_name_H-M   'P 1'
#
loop_
_entity.id
_entity.type
_entity.pdbx_description
1 polymer ?
#
loop_
_entity_poly.entity_id
_entity_poly.type
_entity_poly.pdbx_seq_one_letter_code
_entity_poly.pdbx_strand_id
1 'polypeptide(L)'
;MLNEKKGITKLLKERNFRIIRRINIAKRVLLTHDEKGDVINTTIVSEEPPKLKIYLKKPSIRLIYCRPFPEGNPQKYKVKMHLTTLLLMDFHAHTSLTEVMDLVAGSWNPDKNLLTISHYESCRNIASSATHCDMCPISQSKAADSIHKRGLDVLGWFHSHPTFAPEPSQQDLDTQQDFHLWIGDRRPCLGVILSPFSLHGALIASPFRCMVVDKKENFEDQFVPYKFQVEVVSDERYFHHVLREEHYERKDAFSETRYFE
;
A
#
# COMPACT_ATOMS: atom_id res chain seq x y z
N MET A 1 43.04 55.89 -49.63
CA MET A 1 43.91 55.19 -48.66
C MET A 1 43.14 53.95 -48.22
N LEU A 2 43.49 52.73 -48.69
CA LEU A 2 44.44 51.79 -48.04
C LEU A 2 44.21 51.72 -46.51
N ASN A 3 44.06 50.59 -45.82
CA ASN A 3 44.43 49.19 -46.03
C ASN A 3 43.65 48.35 -44.96
N GLU A 4 43.03 47.23 -45.32
CA GLU A 4 43.48 45.85 -45.07
C GLU A 4 43.47 45.29 -43.61
N LYS A 5 42.62 44.26 -43.45
CA LYS A 5 42.92 42.89 -42.97
C LYS A 5 43.05 42.55 -41.46
N LYS A 6 42.08 41.70 -41.07
CA LYS A 6 42.20 40.30 -40.57
C LYS A 6 42.32 39.99 -39.07
N GLY A 7 41.47 39.05 -38.66
CA GLY A 7 41.60 38.08 -37.55
C GLY A 7 40.25 37.88 -36.83
N ILE A 8 39.33 36.98 -37.21
CA ILE A 8 39.33 35.52 -36.96
C ILE A 8 40.14 35.22 -35.67
N THR A 9 39.57 34.83 -34.53
CA THR A 9 39.12 33.45 -34.24
C THR A 9 38.44 33.40 -32.85
N LYS A 10 37.21 32.88 -32.78
CA LYS A 10 36.71 31.86 -31.82
C LYS A 10 37.09 31.99 -30.33
N LEU A 11 36.07 32.10 -29.46
CA LEU A 11 35.81 31.09 -28.42
C LEU A 11 34.42 31.29 -27.77
N LEU A 12 33.57 30.30 -28.00
CA LEU A 12 32.35 29.97 -27.27
C LEU A 12 32.65 29.67 -25.80
N LYS A 13 31.66 29.98 -24.93
CA LYS A 13 31.39 29.55 -23.53
C LYS A 13 31.24 30.80 -22.65
N GLU A 14 30.19 31.05 -21.87
CA GLU A 14 29.22 30.22 -21.16
C GLU A 14 28.01 31.10 -20.78
N ARG A 15 26.77 30.65 -21.04
CA ARG A 15 25.75 30.34 -20.03
C ARG A 15 25.97 30.95 -18.63
N ASN A 16 25.08 31.84 -18.21
CA ASN A 16 24.09 31.58 -17.15
C ASN A 16 23.42 32.88 -16.65
N PHE A 17 22.13 33.02 -16.93
CA PHE A 17 21.25 33.86 -16.13
C PHE A 17 21.12 33.23 -14.74
N ARG A 18 21.61 33.90 -13.70
CA ARG A 18 21.22 33.63 -12.30
C ARG A 18 20.62 34.90 -11.70
N ILE A 19 19.30 34.88 -11.60
CA ILE A 19 18.49 35.78 -10.78
C ILE A 19 18.91 35.55 -9.32
N ILE A 20 19.60 36.52 -8.73
CA ILE A 20 19.89 36.53 -7.30
C ILE A 20 18.62 36.99 -6.57
N ARG A 21 17.84 36.06 -6.03
CA ARG A 21 16.82 36.38 -5.02
C ARG A 21 17.54 36.71 -3.72
N ARG A 22 17.56 37.99 -3.34
CA ARG A 22 17.93 38.41 -1.98
C ARG A 22 16.92 37.84 -1.00
N ILE A 23 17.35 36.91 -0.15
CA ILE A 23 16.59 36.43 1.00
C ILE A 23 16.76 37.48 2.10
N ASN A 24 15.71 38.23 2.43
CA ASN A 24 15.67 39.01 3.66
C ASN A 24 15.37 38.06 4.81
N ILE A 25 16.39 37.73 5.61
CA ILE A 25 16.22 36.97 6.85
C ILE A 25 15.70 37.96 7.90
N ALA A 26 14.45 37.78 8.34
CA ALA A 26 13.88 38.58 9.42
C ALA A 26 14.58 38.22 10.75
N LYS A 27 15.35 39.15 11.31
CA LYS A 27 15.96 38.96 12.64
C LYS A 27 14.87 39.09 13.70
N ARG A 28 14.56 38.00 14.42
CA ARG A 28 13.72 38.05 15.63
C ARG A 28 14.56 38.51 16.81
N VAL A 29 14.06 39.50 17.54
CA VAL A 29 14.69 40.04 18.75
C VAL A 29 13.83 39.66 19.94
N LEU A 30 14.44 39.04 20.94
CA LEU A 30 13.78 38.75 22.22
C LEU A 30 14.18 39.82 23.24
N LEU A 31 13.19 40.51 23.78
CA LEU A 31 13.35 41.53 24.81
C LEU A 31 12.84 40.99 26.14
N THR A 32 13.70 40.98 27.16
CA THR A 32 13.31 40.64 28.53
C THR A 32 13.21 41.91 29.36
N HIS A 33 12.17 42.00 30.18
CA HIS A 33 11.86 43.18 30.99
C HIS A 33 11.87 42.81 32.48
N ASP A 34 12.21 43.77 33.34
CA ASP A 34 12.06 43.62 34.78
C ASP A 34 10.61 43.84 35.25
N GLU A 35 10.37 43.71 36.56
CA GLU A 35 9.04 43.86 37.17
C GLU A 35 8.46 45.29 37.05
N LYS A 36 9.27 46.28 36.66
CA LYS A 36 8.83 47.66 36.40
C LYS A 36 8.59 47.92 34.90
N GLY A 37 8.86 46.94 34.04
CA GLY A 37 8.67 47.02 32.60
C GLY A 37 9.87 47.59 31.85
N ASP A 38 11.03 47.73 32.49
CA ASP A 38 12.25 48.22 31.83
C ASP A 38 12.97 47.07 31.14
N VAL A 39 13.43 47.29 29.90
CA VAL A 39 14.17 46.27 29.12
C VAL A 39 15.54 46.05 29.75
N ILE A 40 15.75 44.85 30.32
CA ILE A 40 17.00 44.48 30.99
C ILE A 40 17.94 43.66 30.10
N ASN A 41 17.43 42.98 29.06
CA ASN A 41 18.29 42.26 28.12
C ASN A 41 17.65 42.13 26.73
N THR A 42 18.46 42.32 25.69
CA THR A 42 18.09 42.21 24.28
C THR A 42 18.90 41.12 23.61
N THR A 43 18.28 39.98 23.30
CA THR A 43 18.96 38.87 22.63
C THR A 43 18.55 38.81 21.16
N ILE A 44 19.54 38.93 20.27
CA ILE A 44 19.35 38.75 18.82
C ILE A 44 19.45 37.25 18.52
N VAL A 45 18.33 36.62 18.20
CA VAL A 45 18.31 35.21 17.80
C VAL A 45 18.68 35.14 16.33
N SER A 46 19.92 34.76 16.02
CA SER A 46 20.27 34.37 14.65
C SER A 46 19.64 33.02 14.36
N GLU A 47 18.74 32.95 13.36
CA GLU A 47 18.31 31.66 12.85
C GLU A 47 19.55 30.92 12.33
N GLU A 48 19.85 29.75 12.90
CA GLU A 48 20.81 28.84 12.29
C GLU A 48 20.36 28.57 10.85
N PRO A 49 21.30 28.52 9.87
CA PRO A 49 20.93 28.22 8.50
C PRO A 49 20.16 26.89 8.48
N PRO A 50 19.06 26.78 7.72
CA PRO A 50 18.28 25.57 7.68
C PRO A 50 19.19 24.41 7.30
N LYS A 51 19.35 23.44 8.22
CA LYS A 51 20.07 22.20 7.95
C LYS A 51 19.54 21.66 6.63
N LEU A 52 20.44 21.48 5.65
CA LEU A 52 20.10 20.93 4.35
C LEU A 52 19.34 19.63 4.59
N LYS A 53 18.03 19.63 4.34
CA LYS A 53 17.23 18.41 4.36
C LYS A 53 17.85 17.54 3.28
N ILE A 54 18.61 16.52 3.70
CA ILE A 54 19.00 15.44 2.79
C ILE A 54 17.67 14.84 2.36
N TYR A 55 17.23 15.18 1.16
CA TYR A 55 16.11 14.52 0.51
C TYR A 55 16.59 13.10 0.25
N LEU A 56 16.41 12.21 1.24
CA LEU A 56 16.44 10.77 1.03
C LEU A 56 15.42 10.52 -0.08
N LYS A 57 15.92 10.26 -1.29
CA LYS A 57 15.09 9.95 -2.44
C LYS A 57 14.28 8.73 -2.04
N LYS A 58 12.95 8.89 -1.88
CA LYS A 58 12.06 7.78 -1.55
C LYS A 58 12.36 6.65 -2.55
N PRO A 59 12.63 5.41 -2.10
CA PRO A 59 12.92 4.31 -3.00
C PRO A 59 11.81 4.24 -4.05
N SER A 60 12.19 4.28 -5.33
CA SER A 60 11.20 4.12 -6.40
C SER A 60 10.85 2.63 -6.48
N ILE A 61 9.66 2.26 -6.01
CA ILE A 61 9.13 0.91 -6.23
C ILE A 61 9.00 0.72 -7.75
N ARG A 62 9.61 -0.36 -8.26
CA ARG A 62 9.47 -0.75 -9.67
C ARG A 62 8.31 -1.73 -9.78
N LEU A 63 7.23 -1.30 -10.41
CA LEU A 63 6.09 -2.16 -10.70
C LEU A 63 6.37 -3.04 -11.91
N ILE A 64 5.85 -4.25 -11.88
CA ILE A 64 5.95 -5.31 -12.88
C ILE A 64 4.57 -5.44 -13.51
N TYR A 65 4.51 -5.48 -14.84
CA TYR A 65 3.26 -5.65 -15.56
C TYR A 65 2.64 -7.02 -15.26
N CYS A 66 1.46 -7.03 -14.63
CA CYS A 66 0.68 -8.22 -14.35
C CYS A 66 -0.09 -8.65 -15.60
N ARG A 67 0.34 -9.77 -16.16
CA ARG A 67 -0.06 -10.24 -17.49
C ARG A 67 -1.43 -10.91 -17.43
N PRO A 68 -2.28 -10.82 -18.46
CA PRO A 68 -3.38 -11.76 -18.60
C PRO A 68 -2.82 -13.19 -18.80
N PHE A 69 -3.59 -14.20 -18.42
CA PHE A 69 -3.28 -15.59 -18.76
C PHE A 69 -3.24 -15.76 -20.29
N PRO A 70 -2.21 -16.41 -20.84
CA PRO A 70 -2.12 -16.67 -22.28
C PRO A 70 -3.12 -17.74 -22.72
N GLU A 71 -3.42 -17.78 -24.02
CA GLU A 71 -4.31 -18.80 -24.59
C GLU A 71 -3.77 -20.22 -24.40
N GLY A 72 -2.44 -20.41 -24.47
CA GLY A 72 -1.77 -21.69 -24.28
C GLY A 72 -1.72 -22.19 -22.83
N ASN A 73 -1.93 -21.30 -21.85
CA ASN A 73 -2.00 -21.64 -20.42
C ASN A 73 -3.05 -20.76 -19.74
N PRO A 74 -4.34 -21.05 -19.96
CA PRO A 74 -5.43 -20.21 -19.48
C PRO A 74 -5.57 -20.29 -17.96
N GLN A 75 -6.37 -19.38 -17.41
CA GLN A 75 -6.71 -19.34 -15.99
C GLN A 75 -7.26 -20.71 -15.52
N LYS A 76 -6.55 -21.34 -14.57
CA LYS A 76 -6.82 -22.73 -14.15
C LYS A 76 -8.11 -22.92 -13.35
N TYR A 77 -8.61 -21.86 -12.72
CA TYR A 77 -9.81 -21.89 -11.87
C TYR A 77 -10.54 -20.55 -11.86
N LYS A 78 -11.85 -20.58 -11.57
CA LYS A 78 -12.68 -19.38 -11.43
C LYS A 78 -12.43 -18.74 -10.06
N VAL A 79 -12.45 -17.41 -10.01
CA VAL A 79 -12.36 -16.65 -8.76
C VAL A 79 -13.63 -15.82 -8.59
N LYS A 80 -14.36 -16.08 -7.52
CA LYS A 80 -15.46 -15.23 -7.05
C LYS A 80 -15.01 -14.49 -5.79
N MET A 81 -15.37 -13.22 -5.68
CA MET A 81 -15.12 -12.41 -4.48
C MET A 81 -16.44 -11.82 -3.99
N HIS A 82 -16.75 -12.02 -2.71
CA HIS A 82 -17.91 -11.37 -2.10
C HIS A 82 -17.68 -9.86 -2.05
N LEU A 83 -18.70 -9.09 -2.43
CA LEU A 83 -18.65 -7.63 -2.41
C LEU A 83 -18.36 -7.09 -1.00
N THR A 84 -18.91 -7.72 0.04
CA THR A 84 -18.65 -7.34 1.44
C THR A 84 -17.17 -7.47 1.79
N THR A 85 -16.50 -8.53 1.36
CA THR A 85 -15.06 -8.73 1.55
C THR A 85 -14.26 -7.65 0.83
N LEU A 86 -14.63 -7.33 -0.43
CA LEU A 86 -13.98 -6.27 -1.19
C LEU A 86 -14.13 -4.90 -0.52
N LEU A 87 -15.32 -4.59 -0.01
CA LEU A 87 -15.59 -3.32 0.70
C LEU A 87 -14.81 -3.21 2.01
N LEU A 88 -14.64 -4.30 2.77
CA LEU A 88 -13.83 -4.29 3.98
C LEU A 88 -12.34 -4.04 3.69
N MET A 89 -11.80 -4.70 2.65
CA MET A 89 -10.44 -4.46 2.17
C MET A 89 -10.24 -3.01 1.72
N ASP A 90 -11.18 -2.49 0.93
CA ASP A 90 -11.15 -1.10 0.44
C ASP A 90 -11.20 -0.09 1.59
N PHE A 91 -12.13 -0.30 2.53
CA PHE A 91 -12.25 0.55 3.72
C PHE A 91 -10.96 0.56 4.53
N HIS A 92 -10.37 -0.60 4.83
CA HIS A 92 -9.11 -0.65 5.57
C HIS A 92 -7.98 0.08 4.83
N ALA A 93 -7.87 -0.12 3.51
CA ALA A 93 -6.90 0.58 2.68
C ALA A 93 -7.08 2.12 2.70
N HIS A 94 -8.30 2.63 2.78
CA HIS A 94 -8.56 4.07 2.93
C HIS A 94 -8.20 4.63 4.31
N THR A 95 -8.08 3.79 5.35
CA THR A 95 -7.72 4.28 6.70
C THR A 95 -6.23 4.61 6.86
N SER A 96 -5.39 4.26 5.88
CA SER A 96 -3.95 4.40 5.95
C SER A 96 -3.35 5.11 4.74
N LEU A 97 -2.40 6.02 4.98
CA LEU A 97 -1.58 6.64 3.91
C LEU A 97 -0.34 5.80 3.55
N THR A 98 -0.09 4.73 4.30
CA THR A 98 0.93 3.71 4.01
C THR A 98 0.25 2.42 3.59
N GLU A 99 1.01 1.51 2.98
CA GLU A 99 0.52 0.17 2.66
C GLU A 99 0.02 -0.53 3.93
N VAL A 100 -1.07 -1.28 3.80
CA VAL A 100 -1.56 -2.24 4.79
C VAL A 100 -1.50 -3.62 4.16
N MET A 101 -1.30 -4.67 4.95
CA MET A 101 -1.21 -6.06 4.49
C MET A 101 -1.93 -7.01 5.46
N ASP A 102 -2.74 -7.92 4.93
CA ASP A 102 -3.68 -8.74 5.69
C ASP A 102 -3.98 -10.09 5.00
N LEU A 103 -4.85 -10.92 5.59
CA LEU A 103 -5.24 -12.21 5.03
C LEU A 103 -6.60 -12.16 4.32
N VAL A 104 -6.70 -12.92 3.22
CA VAL A 104 -7.97 -13.21 2.55
C VAL A 104 -8.34 -14.68 2.71
N ALA A 105 -9.61 -14.96 2.93
CA ALA A 105 -10.10 -16.28 3.27
C ALA A 105 -11.44 -16.61 2.60
N GLY A 106 -11.78 -17.89 2.59
CA GLY A 106 -13.02 -18.38 2.02
C GLY A 106 -13.01 -19.89 1.82
N SER A 107 -13.43 -20.33 0.64
CA SER A 107 -13.52 -21.76 0.31
C SER A 107 -12.94 -22.08 -1.06
N TRP A 108 -12.22 -23.19 -1.15
CA TRP A 108 -11.81 -23.81 -2.41
C TRP A 108 -12.70 -25.02 -2.72
N ASN A 109 -13.36 -25.00 -3.88
CA ASN A 109 -14.12 -26.14 -4.40
C ASN A 109 -13.35 -26.78 -5.58
N PRO A 110 -12.65 -27.91 -5.36
CA PRO A 110 -11.88 -28.57 -6.42
C PRO A 110 -12.75 -29.16 -7.52
N ASP A 111 -13.94 -29.70 -7.18
CA ASP A 111 -14.85 -30.32 -8.17
C ASP A 111 -15.33 -29.31 -9.21
N LYS A 112 -15.49 -28.05 -8.82
CA LYS A 112 -15.94 -26.95 -9.68
C LYS A 112 -14.79 -26.06 -10.19
N ASN A 113 -13.55 -26.33 -9.78
CA ASN A 113 -12.41 -25.42 -9.94
C ASN A 113 -12.79 -23.98 -9.61
N LEU A 114 -13.39 -23.77 -8.43
CA LEU A 114 -13.94 -22.49 -8.00
C LEU A 114 -13.35 -22.08 -6.65
N LEU A 115 -12.63 -20.97 -6.66
CA LEU A 115 -12.15 -20.28 -5.48
C LEU A 115 -13.12 -19.16 -5.13
N THR A 116 -13.66 -19.18 -3.91
CA THR A 116 -14.57 -18.12 -3.42
C THR A 116 -13.93 -17.42 -2.25
N ILE A 117 -13.58 -16.15 -2.44
CA ILE A 117 -13.08 -15.25 -1.40
C ILE A 117 -14.30 -14.61 -0.73
N SER A 118 -14.54 -14.94 0.54
CA SER A 118 -15.74 -14.55 1.28
C SER A 118 -15.45 -13.91 2.62
N HIS A 119 -14.17 -13.80 3.01
CA HIS A 119 -13.76 -13.26 4.28
C HIS A 119 -12.42 -12.53 4.18
N TYR A 120 -12.26 -11.53 5.03
CA TYR A 120 -11.09 -10.67 5.16
C TYR A 120 -10.78 -10.56 6.63
N GLU A 121 -9.53 -10.84 7.01
CA GLU A 121 -9.08 -10.83 8.40
C GLU A 121 -7.86 -9.92 8.51
N SER A 122 -7.98 -8.85 9.29
CA SER A 122 -6.92 -7.86 9.43
C SER A 122 -5.80 -8.34 10.36
N CYS A 123 -4.59 -7.87 10.05
CA CYS A 123 -3.38 -8.17 10.78
C CYS A 123 -2.75 -6.89 11.31
N ARG A 124 -2.04 -7.00 12.43
CA ARG A 124 -1.14 -5.93 12.86
C ARG A 124 0.03 -5.84 11.89
N ASN A 125 0.09 -4.71 11.20
CA ASN A 125 1.10 -4.34 10.23
C ASN A 125 2.41 -3.87 10.90
N ILE A 126 3.56 -4.25 10.33
CA ILE A 126 4.90 -3.81 10.74
C ILE A 126 5.61 -3.27 9.50
N ALA A 127 6.21 -2.08 9.62
CA ALA A 127 7.06 -1.56 8.55
C ALA A 127 8.32 -2.41 8.43
N SER A 128 8.47 -3.15 7.33
CA SER A 128 9.70 -3.89 7.02
C SER A 128 10.65 -3.12 6.13
N SER A 129 10.16 -2.10 5.41
CA SER A 129 11.02 -1.10 4.78
C SER A 129 10.34 0.28 4.72
N ALA A 130 11.00 1.28 4.14
CA ALA A 130 10.43 2.61 3.94
C ALA A 130 9.21 2.62 2.98
N THR A 131 9.04 1.55 2.20
CA THR A 131 7.99 1.44 1.18
C THR A 131 7.28 0.10 1.21
N HIS A 132 7.55 -0.75 2.20
CA HIS A 132 6.95 -2.08 2.30
C HIS A 132 6.44 -2.34 3.71
N CYS A 133 5.28 -2.98 3.77
CA CYS A 133 4.63 -3.38 4.99
C CYS A 133 4.49 -4.91 5.03
N ASP A 134 4.82 -5.52 6.17
CA ASP A 134 4.60 -6.94 6.42
C ASP A 134 3.60 -7.14 7.55
N MET A 135 2.97 -8.31 7.56
CA MET A 135 2.19 -8.75 8.71
C MET A 135 3.10 -9.13 9.87
N CYS A 136 2.73 -8.73 11.09
CA CYS A 136 3.35 -9.29 12.28
C CYS A 136 3.11 -10.82 12.32
N PRO A 137 4.16 -11.66 12.45
CA PRO A 137 3.99 -13.11 12.45
C PRO A 137 3.02 -13.64 13.52
N ILE A 138 3.04 -13.02 14.72
CA ILE A 138 2.12 -13.36 15.81
C ILE A 138 0.68 -12.99 15.44
N SER A 139 0.47 -11.85 14.80
CA SER A 139 -0.86 -11.42 14.38
C SER A 139 -1.38 -12.28 13.23
N GLN A 140 -0.53 -12.61 12.27
CA GLN A 140 -0.85 -13.48 11.15
C GLN A 140 -1.28 -14.87 11.63
N SER A 141 -0.57 -15.45 12.59
CA SER A 141 -0.94 -16.74 13.18
C SER A 141 -2.32 -16.70 13.84
N LYS A 142 -2.60 -15.64 14.62
CA LYS A 142 -3.92 -15.45 15.27
C LYS A 142 -5.04 -15.27 14.25
N ALA A 143 -4.80 -14.50 13.19
CA ALA A 143 -5.73 -14.30 12.09
C ALA A 143 -6.02 -15.63 11.37
N ALA A 144 -5.00 -16.42 11.09
CA ALA A 144 -5.17 -17.76 10.50
C ALA A 144 -6.00 -18.70 11.41
N ASP A 145 -5.75 -18.69 12.72
CA ASP A 145 -6.55 -19.46 13.68
C ASP A 145 -8.02 -19.00 13.73
N SER A 146 -8.26 -17.69 13.66
CA SER A 146 -9.60 -17.08 13.59
C SER A 146 -10.35 -17.53 12.34
N ILE A 147 -9.69 -17.46 11.17
CA ILE A 147 -10.20 -17.94 9.89
C ILE A 147 -10.58 -19.42 9.99
N HIS A 148 -9.70 -20.25 10.55
CA HIS A 148 -9.93 -21.69 10.67
C HIS A 148 -11.12 -22.00 11.60
N LYS A 149 -11.26 -21.29 12.73
CA LYS A 149 -12.40 -21.44 13.66
C LYS A 149 -13.74 -21.10 13.01
N ARG A 150 -13.75 -20.25 11.98
CA ARG A 150 -14.93 -19.93 11.16
C ARG A 150 -15.23 -21.00 10.10
N GLY A 151 -14.44 -22.07 10.01
CA GLY A 151 -14.59 -23.13 9.00
C GLY A 151 -14.16 -22.68 7.60
N LEU A 152 -13.30 -21.67 7.51
CA LEU A 152 -12.77 -21.14 6.26
C LEU A 152 -11.30 -21.52 6.09
N ASP A 153 -10.82 -21.49 4.85
CA ASP A 153 -9.42 -21.64 4.50
C ASP A 153 -8.78 -20.27 4.24
N VAL A 154 -7.51 -20.13 4.62
CA VAL A 154 -6.68 -19.01 4.14
C VAL A 154 -6.42 -19.22 2.66
N LEU A 155 -6.80 -18.25 1.83
CA LEU A 155 -6.71 -18.32 0.37
C LEU A 155 -5.59 -17.45 -0.20
N GLY A 156 -4.89 -16.71 0.66
CA GLY A 156 -3.77 -15.86 0.27
C GLY A 156 -3.70 -14.59 1.11
N TRP A 157 -3.26 -13.52 0.49
CA TRP A 157 -2.95 -12.25 1.15
C TRP A 157 -3.49 -11.07 0.37
N PHE A 158 -3.64 -9.96 1.09
CA PHE A 158 -4.04 -8.66 0.56
C PHE A 158 -3.01 -7.62 0.95
N HIS A 159 -2.72 -6.67 0.06
CA HIS A 159 -2.13 -5.40 0.45
C HIS A 159 -2.62 -4.21 -0.37
N SER A 160 -2.40 -3.00 0.15
CA SER A 160 -2.74 -1.77 -0.56
C SER A 160 -1.54 -1.12 -1.23
N HIS A 161 -1.78 -0.51 -2.40
CA HIS A 161 -0.91 0.48 -3.04
C HIS A 161 -1.58 1.86 -2.93
N PRO A 162 -1.35 2.63 -1.85
CA PRO A 162 -2.14 3.81 -1.54
C PRO A 162 -2.32 4.77 -2.72
N THR A 163 -1.24 5.10 -3.42
CA THR A 163 -1.22 6.18 -4.42
C THR A 163 -0.78 5.75 -5.82
N PHE A 164 -0.59 4.46 -6.07
CA PHE A 164 -0.10 3.96 -7.36
C PHE A 164 -0.85 2.70 -7.77
N ALA A 165 -0.75 2.33 -9.05
CA ALA A 165 -1.56 1.27 -9.64
C ALA A 165 -1.39 -0.08 -8.90
N PRO A 166 -2.41 -0.95 -8.90
CA PRO A 166 -2.35 -2.28 -8.28
C PRO A 166 -1.63 -3.26 -9.23
N GLU A 167 -0.43 -2.87 -9.68
CA GLU A 167 0.51 -3.71 -10.42
C GLU A 167 1.59 -4.17 -9.44
N PRO A 168 1.96 -5.45 -9.41
CA PRO A 168 2.85 -6.01 -8.38
C PRO A 168 4.28 -5.49 -8.49
N SER A 169 5.01 -5.52 -7.37
CA SER A 169 6.45 -5.31 -7.30
C SER A 169 7.23 -6.64 -7.33
N GLN A 170 8.57 -6.61 -7.39
CA GLN A 170 9.38 -7.84 -7.22
C GLN A 170 9.16 -8.45 -5.83
N GLN A 171 8.98 -7.61 -4.81
CA GLN A 171 8.76 -8.09 -3.45
C GLN A 171 7.41 -8.81 -3.34
N ASP A 172 6.39 -8.34 -4.04
CA ASP A 172 5.07 -8.98 -4.08
C ASP A 172 5.14 -10.38 -4.72
N LEU A 173 6.05 -10.58 -5.68
CA LEU A 173 6.31 -11.89 -6.28
C LEU A 173 6.94 -12.85 -5.27
N ASP A 174 7.91 -12.36 -4.49
CA ASP A 174 8.60 -13.14 -3.46
C ASP A 174 7.61 -13.52 -2.33
N THR A 175 6.83 -12.54 -1.85
CA THR A 175 5.73 -12.75 -0.89
C THR A 175 4.71 -13.77 -1.39
N GLN A 176 4.33 -13.71 -2.67
CA GLN A 176 3.41 -14.67 -3.26
C GLN A 176 3.96 -16.10 -3.23
N GLN A 177 5.27 -16.28 -3.44
CA GLN A 177 5.91 -17.59 -3.34
C GLN A 177 5.92 -18.11 -1.90
N ASP A 178 6.27 -17.26 -0.94
CA ASP A 178 6.25 -17.61 0.49
C ASP A 178 4.85 -18.03 0.96
N PHE A 179 3.82 -17.29 0.54
CA PHE A 179 2.43 -17.63 0.83
C PHE A 179 1.98 -18.94 0.18
N HIS A 180 2.42 -19.20 -1.06
CA HIS A 180 2.11 -20.46 -1.73
C HIS A 180 2.74 -21.65 -1.00
N LEU A 181 3.99 -21.52 -0.54
CA LEU A 181 4.67 -22.53 0.27
C LEU A 181 3.98 -22.74 1.63
N TRP A 182 3.55 -21.67 2.28
CA TRP A 182 2.86 -21.74 3.58
C TRP A 182 1.48 -22.43 3.49
N ILE A 183 0.68 -22.08 2.48
CA ILE A 183 -0.65 -22.68 2.24
C ILE A 183 -0.52 -24.12 1.69
N GLY A 184 0.54 -24.38 0.94
CA GLY A 184 0.88 -25.67 0.34
C GLY A 184 0.48 -25.79 -1.13
N ASP A 185 1.35 -26.43 -1.91
CA ASP A 185 1.30 -26.50 -3.38
C ASP A 185 0.00 -27.05 -4.00
N ARG A 186 -0.83 -27.76 -3.21
CA ARG A 186 -2.07 -28.36 -3.69
C ARG A 186 -3.29 -27.45 -3.56
N ARG A 187 -3.13 -26.25 -3.02
CA ARG A 187 -4.22 -25.30 -2.77
C ARG A 187 -3.97 -23.98 -3.51
N PRO A 188 -5.01 -23.35 -4.06
CA PRO A 188 -4.88 -22.01 -4.62
C PRO A 188 -4.39 -21.01 -3.57
N CYS A 189 -3.49 -20.12 -3.99
CA CYS A 189 -3.02 -18.99 -3.20
C CYS A 189 -3.06 -17.74 -4.07
N LEU A 190 -3.78 -16.71 -3.66
CA LEU A 190 -3.90 -15.44 -4.40
C LEU A 190 -3.21 -14.29 -3.68
N GLY A 191 -2.56 -13.42 -4.44
CA GLY A 191 -2.19 -12.08 -4.00
C GLY A 191 -3.23 -11.08 -4.46
N VAL A 192 -3.78 -10.28 -3.54
CA VAL A 192 -4.74 -9.21 -3.83
C VAL A 192 -4.09 -7.86 -3.59
N ILE A 193 -4.03 -7.01 -4.61
CA ILE A 193 -3.48 -5.66 -4.53
C ILE A 193 -4.60 -4.66 -4.83
N LEU A 194 -4.81 -3.65 -3.97
CA LEU A 194 -5.83 -2.62 -4.16
C LEU A 194 -5.25 -1.22 -4.05
N SER A 195 -5.70 -0.30 -4.89
CA SER A 195 -5.26 1.10 -4.85
C SER A 195 -6.39 2.03 -4.41
N PRO A 196 -6.40 2.49 -3.14
CA PRO A 196 -7.51 3.26 -2.58
C PRO A 196 -7.54 4.71 -3.08
N PHE A 197 -6.38 5.30 -3.38
CA PHE A 197 -6.28 6.69 -3.84
C PHE A 197 -5.78 6.75 -5.28
N SER A 198 -6.32 7.71 -6.02
CA SER A 198 -5.90 7.99 -7.39
C SER A 198 -5.23 9.35 -7.47
N LEU A 199 -4.01 9.36 -8.02
CA LEU A 199 -3.29 10.59 -8.32
C LEU A 199 -3.92 11.39 -9.48
N HIS A 200 -4.82 10.77 -10.25
CA HIS A 200 -5.38 11.34 -11.49
C HIS A 200 -6.87 11.73 -11.37
N GLY A 201 -7.40 11.83 -10.14
CA GLY A 201 -8.77 12.24 -9.86
C GLY A 201 -9.60 11.15 -9.20
N ALA A 202 -10.82 11.49 -8.78
CA ALA A 202 -11.73 10.58 -8.08
C ALA A 202 -12.08 9.38 -8.97
N LEU A 203 -11.86 8.16 -8.45
CA LEU A 203 -12.32 6.94 -9.09
C LEU A 203 -13.74 6.62 -8.59
N ILE A 204 -14.54 5.98 -9.44
CA ILE A 204 -15.86 5.46 -9.06
C ILE A 204 -15.71 4.33 -8.03
N ALA A 205 -14.63 3.55 -8.15
CA ALA A 205 -14.25 2.49 -7.23
C ALA A 205 -12.73 2.33 -7.22
N SER A 206 -12.17 1.89 -6.10
CA SER A 206 -10.74 1.56 -5.99
C SER A 206 -10.40 0.37 -6.90
N PRO A 207 -9.43 0.49 -7.81
CA PRO A 207 -9.02 -0.60 -8.66
C PRO A 207 -8.27 -1.63 -7.82
N PHE A 208 -8.53 -2.89 -8.08
CA PHE A 208 -7.85 -4.00 -7.44
C PHE A 208 -7.40 -5.03 -8.47
N ARG A 209 -6.52 -5.93 -8.04
CA ARG A 209 -5.99 -7.03 -8.84
C ARG A 209 -5.81 -8.26 -8.00
N CYS A 210 -6.31 -9.39 -8.49
CA CYS A 210 -5.93 -10.70 -7.97
C CYS A 210 -4.88 -11.32 -8.89
N MET A 211 -3.81 -11.86 -8.32
CA MET A 211 -2.71 -12.43 -9.08
C MET A 211 -2.19 -13.75 -8.51
N VAL A 212 -1.49 -14.50 -9.37
CA VAL A 212 -0.57 -15.58 -9.01
C VAL A 212 0.75 -15.37 -9.73
N VAL A 213 1.80 -16.03 -9.24
CA VAL A 213 3.08 -16.14 -9.91
C VAL A 213 3.18 -17.51 -10.56
N ASP A 214 3.42 -17.56 -11.86
CA ASP A 214 3.61 -18.82 -12.60
C ASP A 214 4.74 -18.63 -13.65
N LYS A 215 5.20 -19.73 -14.24
CA LYS A 215 6.19 -19.72 -15.30
C LYS A 215 5.68 -18.95 -16.51
N LYS A 216 6.53 -18.12 -17.07
CA LYS A 216 6.24 -17.38 -18.29
C LYS A 216 6.22 -18.33 -19.48
N GLU A 217 5.19 -18.21 -20.31
CA GLU A 217 5.09 -18.94 -21.57
C GLU A 217 6.37 -18.74 -22.42
N ASN A 218 6.96 -19.85 -22.87
CA ASN A 218 8.21 -19.92 -23.65
C ASN A 218 9.50 -19.53 -22.90
N PHE A 219 9.48 -19.34 -21.58
CA PHE A 219 10.68 -19.07 -20.78
C PHE A 219 10.66 -19.87 -19.47
N GLU A 220 11.34 -21.02 -19.46
CA GLU A 220 11.26 -21.96 -18.31
C GLU A 220 11.78 -21.38 -16.99
N ASP A 221 12.75 -20.48 -17.04
CA ASP A 221 13.42 -19.90 -15.87
C ASP A 221 12.87 -18.54 -15.43
N GLN A 222 11.79 -18.07 -16.06
CA GLN A 222 11.22 -16.75 -15.74
C GLN A 222 9.83 -16.88 -15.14
N PHE A 223 9.70 -16.51 -13.87
CA PHE A 223 8.40 -16.35 -13.20
C PHE A 223 7.84 -14.95 -13.42
N VAL A 224 6.54 -14.87 -13.71
CA VAL A 224 5.83 -13.60 -13.94
C VAL A 224 4.46 -13.62 -13.26
N PRO A 225 3.93 -12.44 -12.89
CA PRO A 225 2.60 -12.35 -12.32
C PRO A 225 1.53 -12.42 -13.41
N TYR A 226 0.51 -13.24 -13.15
CA TYR A 226 -0.68 -13.38 -13.99
C TYR A 226 -1.94 -12.89 -13.25
N LYS A 227 -2.74 -12.05 -13.89
CA LYS A 227 -3.96 -11.46 -13.32
C LYS A 227 -5.19 -12.33 -13.59
N PHE A 228 -5.99 -12.54 -12.54
CA PHE A 228 -7.27 -13.21 -12.64
C PHE A 228 -8.37 -12.29 -13.16
N GLN A 229 -9.31 -12.87 -13.90
CA GLN A 229 -10.65 -12.33 -14.02
C GLN A 229 -11.45 -12.75 -12.78
N VAL A 230 -11.91 -11.76 -12.02
CA VAL A 230 -12.62 -11.95 -10.75
C VAL A 230 -14.08 -11.56 -10.93
N GLU A 231 -14.99 -12.46 -10.58
CA GLU A 231 -16.42 -12.19 -10.54
C GLU A 231 -16.78 -11.68 -9.14
N VAL A 232 -17.14 -10.40 -9.03
CA VAL A 232 -17.61 -9.81 -7.77
C VAL A 232 -19.10 -10.10 -7.62
N VAL A 233 -19.48 -10.73 -6.50
CA VAL A 233 -20.85 -11.19 -6.24
C VAL A 233 -21.39 -10.56 -4.95
N SER A 234 -22.65 -10.13 -4.95
CA SER A 234 -23.32 -9.67 -3.73
C SER A 234 -23.68 -10.85 -2.85
N ASP A 235 -23.39 -10.76 -1.56
CA ASP A 235 -23.83 -11.74 -0.58
C ASP A 235 -25.11 -11.23 0.10
N GLU A 236 -26.27 -11.75 -0.28
CA GLU A 236 -27.55 -11.40 0.37
C GLU A 236 -27.61 -11.87 1.84
N ARG A 237 -26.75 -12.79 2.27
CA ARG A 237 -26.80 -13.41 3.60
C ARG A 237 -25.83 -12.79 4.61
N TYR A 238 -24.73 -12.17 4.18
CA TYR A 238 -23.69 -11.64 5.08
C TYR A 238 -24.12 -10.40 5.88
N PHE A 239 -24.93 -9.52 5.30
CA PHE A 239 -25.39 -8.29 5.98
C PHE A 239 -26.12 -8.58 7.30
N HIS A 240 -26.79 -9.73 7.41
CA HIS A 240 -27.50 -10.12 8.63
C HIS A 240 -26.60 -10.67 9.76
N HIS A 241 -25.37 -11.08 9.46
CA HIS A 241 -24.45 -11.67 10.43
C HIS A 241 -23.50 -10.62 11.04
N VAL A 242 -22.95 -9.70 10.22
CA VAL A 242 -22.06 -8.62 10.70
C VAL A 242 -22.79 -7.70 11.67
N LEU A 243 -24.05 -7.35 11.38
CA LEU A 243 -24.89 -6.58 12.31
C LEU A 243 -25.20 -7.34 13.61
N ARG A 244 -25.13 -8.68 13.61
CA ARG A 244 -25.41 -9.50 14.78
C ARG A 244 -24.22 -9.65 15.72
N GLU A 245 -22.99 -9.76 15.20
CA GLU A 245 -21.79 -9.86 16.04
C GLU A 245 -21.51 -8.53 16.76
N GLU A 246 -21.69 -7.37 16.10
CA GLU A 246 -21.59 -6.07 16.79
C GLU A 246 -22.64 -5.88 17.90
N HIS A 247 -23.84 -6.45 17.73
CA HIS A 247 -24.88 -6.45 18.76
C HIS A 247 -24.56 -7.37 19.94
N TYR A 248 -23.73 -8.40 19.75
CA TYR A 248 -23.29 -9.30 20.82
C TYR A 248 -22.15 -8.65 21.61
N GLU A 249 -21.12 -8.11 20.94
CA GLU A 249 -20.00 -7.41 21.60
C GLU A 249 -20.45 -6.14 22.34
N ARG A 250 -21.43 -5.39 21.82
CA ARG A 250 -22.03 -4.26 22.59
C ARG A 250 -22.76 -4.70 23.84
N LYS A 251 -23.37 -5.89 23.87
CA LYS A 251 -24.10 -6.37 25.05
C LYS A 251 -23.13 -6.79 26.16
N ASP A 252 -22.00 -7.38 25.80
CA ASP A 252 -20.97 -7.77 26.77
C ASP A 252 -20.30 -6.52 27.38
N ALA A 253 -19.98 -5.50 26.58
CA ALA A 253 -19.42 -4.23 27.06
C ALA A 253 -20.35 -3.44 28.01
N PHE A 254 -21.67 -3.55 27.84
CA PHE A 254 -22.67 -2.93 28.74
C PHE A 254 -23.01 -3.80 29.97
N SER A 255 -22.57 -5.04 30.02
CA SER A 255 -22.76 -5.94 31.16
C SER A 255 -21.63 -5.82 32.19
N GLU A 256 -20.41 -5.47 31.76
CA GLU A 256 -19.25 -5.25 32.66
C GLU A 256 -19.29 -3.89 33.39
N THR A 257 -20.05 -2.92 32.89
CA THR A 257 -20.18 -1.58 33.51
C THR A 257 -21.20 -1.52 34.66
N ARG A 258 -21.88 -2.63 35.00
CA ARG A 258 -22.89 -2.67 36.08
C ARG A 258 -22.43 -3.33 37.40
N TYR A 259 -21.13 -3.63 37.54
CA TYR A 259 -20.54 -4.18 38.77
C TYR A 259 -19.68 -3.16 39.55
N PHE A 260 -19.72 -1.88 39.16
CA PHE A 260 -19.06 -0.78 39.87
C PHE A 260 -20.03 0.40 40.05
N GLU A 261 -21.12 0.19 40.79
CA GLU A 261 -21.86 1.24 41.50
C GLU A 261 -22.33 0.71 42.86
#